data_AF-A0A3N1MP00-F1
#
_entry.id   AF-A0A3N1MP00-F1
#
_cell.length_a   1.000
_cell.length_b   1.000
_cell.length_c   1.000
_cell.angle_alpha   90.00
_cell.angle_beta   90.00
_cell.angle_gamma   90.00
#
_symmetry.space_group_name_H-M   'P 1'
#
loop_
_entity.id
_entity.type
_entity.pdbx_description
1 polymer ?
#
loop_
_entity_poly.entity_id
_entity_poly.type
_entity_poly.pdbx_seq_one_letter_code
_entity_poly.pdbx_strand_id
1 'polypeptide(L)'
;MIEPIEATQTSSTGDARRIVELAAATNTTMSNELLLDTLRRNAQVTTRHIRKDFIEVATATAVLGYVCRQRKDFIALRGDDPAWAHEVGRYASESLAVEALRMRRG
;
A
#
# COMPACT_ATOMS: atom_id res chain seq x y z
N MET A 1 -14.70 -29.75 -14.11
CA MET A 1 -15.02 -29.72 -12.67
C MET A 1 -13.97 -28.80 -12.04
N ILE A 2 -14.40 -27.81 -11.25
CA ILE A 2 -13.70 -26.55 -10.95
C ILE A 2 -12.51 -26.76 -9.99
N GLU A 3 -11.35 -26.18 -10.32
CA GLU A 3 -10.20 -26.06 -9.41
C GLU A 3 -10.45 -24.93 -8.40
N PRO A 4 -10.20 -25.13 -7.09
CA PRO A 4 -10.23 -24.04 -6.12
C PRO A 4 -8.88 -23.33 -6.07
N ILE A 5 -8.87 -22.06 -6.50
CA ILE A 5 -7.77 -21.12 -6.23
C ILE A 5 -8.19 -20.29 -5.01
N GLU A 6 -7.76 -20.69 -3.82
CA GLU A 6 -7.73 -19.80 -2.64
C GLU A 6 -6.42 -19.99 -1.91
N ALA A 7 -5.38 -19.30 -2.39
CA ALA A 7 -4.24 -18.95 -1.57
C ALA A 7 -4.29 -17.44 -1.35
N THR A 8 -5.21 -17.02 -0.48
CA THR A 8 -5.14 -15.72 0.17
C THR A 8 -3.86 -15.71 0.99
N GLN A 9 -2.76 -15.23 0.40
CA GLN A 9 -1.52 -14.97 1.13
C GLN A 9 -1.74 -13.76 2.03
N THR A 10 -2.37 -13.97 3.18
CA THR A 10 -2.29 -13.03 4.31
C THR A 10 -0.88 -13.12 4.87
N SER A 11 0.05 -12.37 4.28
CA SER A 11 1.37 -12.14 4.88
C SER A 11 1.15 -11.47 6.24
N SER A 12 1.75 -12.05 7.27
CA SER A 12 1.29 -11.88 8.65
C SER A 12 1.68 -10.50 9.22
N THR A 13 0.73 -9.81 9.85
CA THR A 13 1.01 -8.65 10.72
C THR A 13 1.93 -9.02 11.90
N GLY A 14 2.11 -10.32 12.17
CA GLY A 14 2.99 -10.84 13.22
C GLY A 14 4.47 -10.63 12.92
N ASP A 15 4.90 -10.72 11.66
CA ASP A 15 6.31 -10.57 11.30
C ASP A 15 6.81 -9.13 11.50
N ALA A 16 5.97 -8.14 11.19
CA ALA A 16 6.29 -6.74 11.42
C ALA A 16 6.44 -6.40 12.92
N ARG A 17 5.58 -6.97 13.79
CA ARG A 17 5.70 -6.81 15.24
C ARG A 17 6.97 -7.45 15.79
N ARG A 18 7.31 -8.64 15.27
CA ARG A 18 8.50 -9.39 15.69
C ARG A 18 9.82 -8.68 15.36
N ILE A 19 9.88 -8.00 14.21
CA ILE A 19 11.06 -7.20 13.82
C ILE A 19 11.25 -5.99 14.73
N VAL A 20 10.16 -5.31 15.10
CA VAL A 20 10.19 -4.17 16.04
C VAL A 20 10.61 -4.60 17.44
N GLU A 21 10.10 -5.74 17.91
CA GLU A 21 10.45 -6.31 19.22
C GLU A 21 11.91 -6.76 19.27
N LEU A 22 12.43 -7.34 18.18
CA LEU A 22 13.84 -7.72 18.06
C LEU A 22 14.77 -6.49 18.06
N ALA A 23 14.38 -5.41 17.39
CA ALA A 23 15.16 -4.15 17.36
C ALA A 23 15.16 -3.42 18.72
N ALA A 24 14.05 -3.50 19.47
CA ALA A 24 13.98 -2.98 20.83
C ALA A 24 14.85 -3.80 21.81
N ALA A 25 14.94 -5.12 21.62
CA ALA A 25 15.72 -6.01 22.46
C ALA A 25 17.24 -5.90 22.27
N THR A 26 17.72 -5.45 21.10
CA THR A 26 19.16 -5.39 20.77
C THR A 26 19.84 -4.07 21.10
N ASN A 27 19.15 -3.12 21.77
CA ASN A 27 19.70 -1.83 22.22
C ASN A 27 20.50 -1.09 21.14
N THR A 28 20.15 -1.31 19.87
CA THR A 28 20.76 -0.64 18.72
C THR A 28 20.04 0.69 18.58
N THR A 29 20.75 1.81 18.74
CA THR A 29 20.20 3.15 18.48
C THR A 29 19.90 3.30 16.99
N MET A 30 18.81 2.69 16.51
CA MET A 30 18.26 2.98 15.20
C MET A 30 17.59 4.35 15.26
N SER A 31 18.01 5.25 14.37
CA SER A 31 17.40 6.56 14.22
C SER A 31 15.88 6.40 14.05
N ASN A 32 15.11 7.23 14.76
CA ASN A 32 13.65 7.20 14.70
C ASN A 32 13.11 7.28 13.25
N GLU A 33 13.81 8.00 12.37
CA GLU A 33 13.54 8.07 10.93
C GLU A 33 13.60 6.70 10.25
N LEU A 34 14.56 5.86 10.62
CA LEU A 34 14.78 4.54 10.03
C LEU A 34 13.74 3.53 10.55
N LEU A 35 13.29 3.68 11.81
CA LEU A 35 12.14 2.95 12.35
C LEU A 35 10.84 3.35 11.67
N LEU A 36 10.59 4.65 11.50
CA LEU A 36 9.42 5.16 10.77
C LEU A 36 9.43 4.69 9.32
N ASP A 37 10.58 4.71 8.65
CA ASP A 37 10.70 4.24 7.28
C ASP A 37 10.49 2.73 7.16
N THR A 38 10.98 1.95 8.13
CA THR A 38 10.75 0.49 8.18
C THR A 38 9.28 0.18 8.44
N LEU A 39 8.63 0.88 9.37
CA LEU A 39 7.19 0.72 9.64
C LEU A 39 6.34 1.13 8.44
N ARG A 40 6.73 2.18 7.70
CA ARG A 40 6.05 2.60 6.47
C ARG A 40 6.24 1.60 5.35
N ARG A 41 7.45 1.10 5.14
CA ARG A 41 7.74 0.00 4.22
C ARG A 41 6.98 -1.26 4.60
N ASN A 42 6.67 -1.48 5.87
CA ASN A 42 5.86 -2.61 6.33
C ASN A 42 4.35 -2.31 6.45
N ALA A 43 3.91 -1.08 6.14
CA ALA A 43 2.50 -0.74 6.19
C ALA A 43 1.75 -1.56 5.13
N GLN A 44 0.86 -2.43 5.60
CA GLN A 44 0.00 -3.23 4.73
C GLN A 44 -1.03 -2.31 4.08
N VAL A 45 -1.11 -2.43 2.76
CA VAL A 45 -2.07 -1.69 1.95
C VAL A 45 -3.07 -2.69 1.40
N THR A 46 -4.34 -2.41 1.62
CA THR A 46 -5.46 -3.16 1.05
C THR A 46 -5.97 -2.45 -0.18
N THR A 47 -6.23 -3.20 -1.24
CA THR A 47 -6.86 -2.70 -2.46
C THR A 47 -8.32 -3.14 -2.52
N ARG A 48 -9.23 -2.20 -2.77
CA ARG A 48 -10.65 -2.49 -2.95
C ARG A 48 -11.10 -2.01 -4.33
N HIS A 49 -11.61 -2.92 -5.15
CA HIS A 49 -12.19 -2.58 -6.45
C HIS A 49 -13.57 -1.94 -6.24
N ILE A 50 -13.69 -0.64 -6.53
CA ILE A 50 -14.99 0.07 -6.52
C ILE A 50 -15.68 -0.14 -7.87
N ARG A 51 -14.91 -0.09 -8.96
CA ARG A 51 -15.34 -0.36 -10.33
C ARG A 51 -14.24 -1.13 -11.07
N LYS A 52 -14.55 -1.60 -12.28
CA LYS A 52 -13.62 -2.37 -13.13
C LYS A 52 -12.31 -1.62 -13.45
N ASP A 53 -12.38 -0.29 -13.46
CA ASP A 53 -11.32 0.64 -13.80
C ASP A 53 -10.93 1.55 -12.63
N PHE A 54 -11.50 1.34 -11.44
CA PHE A 54 -11.33 2.23 -10.30
C PHE A 54 -11.15 1.46 -8.99
N ILE A 55 -9.98 1.65 -8.39
CA ILE A 55 -9.51 0.90 -7.21
C ILE A 55 -9.20 1.90 -6.11
N GLU A 56 -9.68 1.63 -4.90
CA GLU A 56 -9.26 2.33 -3.69
C GLU A 56 -8.07 1.62 -3.07
N VAL A 57 -7.09 2.41 -2.65
CA VAL A 57 -5.90 1.95 -1.95
C VAL A 57 -5.94 2.53 -0.54
N ALA A 58 -6.04 1.66 0.46
CA ALA A 58 -6.18 2.06 1.84
C ALA A 58 -5.21 1.30 2.75
N THR A 59 -4.83 1.91 3.85
CA THR A 59 -4.22 1.24 5.00
C THR A 59 -5.30 0.80 5.98
N ALA A 60 -4.93 0.09 7.05
CA ALA A 60 -5.84 -0.28 8.12
C ALA A 60 -6.58 0.92 8.77
N THR A 61 -6.02 2.13 8.68
CA THR A 61 -6.54 3.32 9.39
C THR A 61 -7.05 4.43 8.47
N ALA A 62 -6.67 4.45 7.18
CA ALA A 62 -7.01 5.55 6.27
C ALA A 62 -6.88 5.16 4.80
N VAL A 63 -7.68 5.81 3.94
CA VAL A 63 -7.53 5.79 2.49
C VAL A 63 -6.27 6.58 2.09
N LEU A 64 -5.39 5.98 1.29
CA LEU A 64 -4.20 6.64 0.75
C LEU A 64 -4.48 7.34 -0.58
N GLY A 65 -5.42 6.79 -1.35
CA GLY A 65 -5.71 7.26 -2.69
C GLY A 65 -6.45 6.23 -3.53
N TYR A 66 -6.45 6.48 -4.82
CA TYR A 66 -7.17 5.72 -5.82
C TYR A 66 -6.28 5.40 -7.01
N VAL A 67 -6.52 4.27 -7.67
CA VAL A 67 -5.92 3.94 -8.96
C VAL A 67 -7.03 3.91 -10.00
N CYS A 68 -6.85 4.73 -11.04
CA CYS A 68 -7.75 4.80 -12.18
C CYS A 68 -7.06 4.20 -13.42
N ARG A 69 -7.66 3.17 -14.02
CA ARG A 69 -7.16 2.59 -15.26
C ARG A 69 -7.66 3.38 -16.45
N GLN A 70 -6.74 3.99 -17.19
CA GLN A 70 -7.03 4.66 -18.45
C GLN A 70 -6.30 3.98 -19.60
N ARG A 71 -7.06 3.27 -20.46
CA ARG A 71 -6.53 2.52 -21.60
C ARG A 71 -5.43 1.53 -21.18
N LYS A 72 -4.16 1.90 -21.40
CA LYS A 72 -2.96 1.11 -21.13
C LYS A 72 -2.23 1.56 -19.86
N ASP A 73 -2.64 2.67 -19.26
CA ASP A 73 -1.98 3.28 -18.11
C ASP A 73 -2.83 3.16 -16.86
N PHE A 74 -2.16 3.16 -15.71
CA PHE A 74 -2.74 3.20 -14.38
C PHE A 74 -2.32 4.51 -13.72
N ILE A 75 -3.30 5.35 -13.43
CA ILE A 75 -3.10 6.67 -12.83
C ILE A 75 -3.24 6.55 -11.33
N ALA A 76 -2.20 6.88 -10.59
CA ALA A 76 -2.24 6.98 -9.14
C ALA A 76 -2.76 8.37 -8.75
N LEU A 77 -3.86 8.41 -8.00
CA LEU A 77 -4.51 9.61 -7.49
C LEU A 77 -4.39 9.60 -5.96
N ARG A 78 -3.92 10.69 -5.36
CA ARG A 78 -3.77 10.82 -3.91
C ARG A 78 -4.82 11.75 -3.32
N GLY A 79 -5.50 11.25 -2.30
CA GLY A 79 -6.57 11.94 -1.60
C GLY A 79 -7.46 10.94 -0.91
N ASP A 80 -8.17 11.40 0.10
CA ASP A 80 -9.25 10.67 0.77
C ASP A 80 -10.56 10.72 -0.04
N ASP A 81 -10.75 11.74 -0.88
CA ASP A 81 -11.89 11.87 -1.80
C ASP A 81 -11.42 11.87 -3.27
N PRO A 82 -11.99 11.03 -4.14
CA PRO A 82 -11.63 10.99 -5.56
C PRO A 82 -11.95 12.29 -6.31
N ALA A 83 -12.88 13.12 -5.84
CA ALA A 83 -13.24 14.38 -6.47
C ALA A 83 -12.14 15.44 -6.37
N TRP A 84 -11.26 15.35 -5.35
CA TRP A 84 -10.18 16.30 -5.10
C TRP A 84 -8.80 15.63 -5.07
N ALA A 85 -8.74 14.36 -5.49
CA ALA A 85 -7.50 13.62 -5.50
C ALA A 85 -6.52 14.14 -6.56
N HIS A 86 -5.25 14.26 -6.19
CA HIS A 86 -4.21 14.80 -7.04
C HIS A 86 -3.46 13.68 -7.75
N GLU A 87 -3.18 13.85 -9.05
CA GLU A 87 -2.39 12.89 -9.80
C GLU A 87 -0.95 12.84 -9.28
N VAL A 88 -0.53 11.67 -8.79
CA VAL A 88 0.83 11.40 -8.33
C VAL A 88 1.72 10.96 -9.49
N GLY A 89 1.14 10.26 -10.46
CA GLY A 89 1.81 9.80 -11.66
C GLY A 89 1.03 8.73 -12.42
N ARG A 90 1.60 8.33 -13.56
CA ARG A 90 1.06 7.29 -14.45
C ARG A 90 2.04 6.13 -14.55
N TYR A 91 1.50 4.93 -14.53
CA TYR A 91 2.28 3.70 -14.44
C TYR A 91 1.77 2.66 -15.43
N ALA A 92 2.68 1.80 -15.89
CA ALA A 92 2.35 0.73 -16.83
C ALA A 92 1.55 -0.42 -16.20
N SER A 93 1.51 -0.51 -14.87
CA SER A 93 0.78 -1.56 -14.15
C SER A 93 0.10 -1.03 -12.89
N GLU A 94 -0.96 -1.71 -12.48
CA GLU A 94 -1.70 -1.45 -11.25
C GLU A 94 -0.78 -1.52 -10.02
N SER A 95 0.04 -2.57 -9.92
CA SER A 95 0.94 -2.79 -8.79
C SER A 95 1.92 -1.64 -8.61
N LEU A 96 2.42 -1.04 -9.71
CA LEU A 96 3.30 0.12 -9.64
C LEU A 96 2.55 1.39 -9.17
N ALA A 97 1.31 1.58 -9.60
CA ALA A 97 0.49 2.69 -9.12
C ALA A 97 0.15 2.53 -7.62
N VAL A 98 -0.15 1.32 -7.17
CA VAL A 98 -0.39 0.99 -5.74
C VAL A 98 0.88 1.22 -4.92
N GLU A 99 2.03 0.73 -5.38
CA GLU A 99 3.31 0.96 -4.69
C GLU A 99 3.71 2.43 -4.66
N ALA A 100 3.42 3.20 -5.71
CA ALA A 100 3.62 4.64 -5.70
C ALA A 100 2.78 5.34 -4.62
N LEU A 101 1.53 4.91 -4.44
CA LEU A 101 0.64 5.38 -3.37
C LEU A 101 1.10 4.92 -1.97
N ARG A 102 1.80 3.79 -1.87
CA ARG A 102 2.40 3.32 -0.61
C ARG A 102 3.65 4.10 -0.23
N MET A 103 4.55 4.31 -1.19
CA MET A 103 5.92 4.79 -0.93
C MET A 103 6.03 6.31 -0.88
N ARG A 104 5.25 7.04 -1.67
CA ARG A 104 5.29 8.51 -1.61
C ARG A 104 4.51 8.99 -0.41
N ARG A 105 5.01 10.00 0.31
CA ARG A 105 4.15 10.97 0.99
C ARG A 105 3.95 12.19 0.09
N GLY A 106 2.73 12.73 0.14
CA GLY A 106 2.53 14.17 -0.06
C GLY A 106 2.78 14.86 1.27
#